data_AF-A0A058Z865-F1
#
_entry.id   AF-A0A058Z865-F1
#
_cell.length_a   1.000
_cell.length_b   1.000
_cell.length_c   1.000
_cell.angle_alpha   90.00
_cell.angle_beta   90.00
_cell.angle_gamma   90.00
#
_symmetry.space_group_name_H-M   'P 1'
#
loop_
_entity.id
_entity.type
_entity.pdbx_description
1 polymer ?
#
loop_
_entity_poly.entity_id
_entity_poly.type
_entity_poly.pdbx_seq_one_letter_code
_entity_poly.pdbx_strand_id
1 'polypeptide(L)' 'MARDMDTVLRQYLRFVKPSYDDFIFPTKKYADLLIPRAAQNEVAVDLIVQHLSENMRRPRRPSISHTPLMQYQELSN' A
#
# COMPACT_ATOMS: atom_id res chain seq x y z
N MET A 1 18.03 -7.56 -29.22
CA MET A 1 17.14 -7.81 -30.36
C MET A 1 15.78 -7.24 -30.04
N ALA A 2 15.39 -6.15 -30.69
CA ALA A 2 14.08 -5.54 -30.47
C ALA A 2 13.00 -6.50 -30.95
N ARG A 3 11.92 -6.66 -30.18
CA ARG A 3 10.73 -7.32 -30.70
C ARG A 3 10.15 -6.45 -31.80
N ASP A 4 9.89 -7.06 -32.94
CA ASP A 4 9.14 -6.45 -34.03
C ASP A 4 7.78 -5.90 -33.53
N MET A 5 7.41 -4.72 -34.01
CA MET A 5 6.26 -3.95 -33.52
C MET A 5 4.96 -4.77 -33.64
N ASP A 6 4.79 -5.49 -34.75
CA ASP A 6 3.61 -6.33 -34.96
C ASP A 6 3.52 -7.46 -33.95
N THR A 7 4.66 -8.01 -33.55
CA THR A 7 4.72 -9.08 -32.55
C THR A 7 4.35 -8.55 -31.15
N VAL A 8 4.79 -7.35 -30.80
CA VAL A 8 4.40 -6.69 -29.54
C VAL A 8 2.91 -6.41 -29.53
N LEU A 9 2.37 -5.84 -30.61
CA LEU A 9 0.95 -5.50 -30.72
C LEU A 9 0.07 -6.76 -30.64
N ARG A 10 0.43 -7.81 -31.38
CA ARG A 10 -0.28 -9.10 -31.31
C ARG A 10 -0.29 -9.68 -29.90
N GLN A 11 0.83 -9.64 -29.18
CA GLN A 11 0.86 -10.13 -27.80
C GLN A 11 0.01 -9.26 -26.87
N TYR A 12 0.08 -7.94 -27.01
CA TYR A 12 -0.68 -7.03 -26.18
C TYR A 12 -2.18 -7.27 -26.32
N LEU A 13 -2.67 -7.31 -27.56
CA LEU A 13 -4.09 -7.51 -27.84
C LEU A 13 -4.58 -8.91 -27.47
N ARG A 14 -3.77 -9.95 -27.69
CA ARG A 14 -4.18 -11.34 -27.45
C ARG A 14 -4.16 -11.73 -25.98
N PHE A 15 -3.20 -11.22 -25.21
CA PHE A 15 -2.97 -11.71 -23.85
C PHE A 15 -3.03 -10.60 -22.79
N VAL A 16 -2.40 -9.45 -23.04
CA VAL A 16 -2.24 -8.41 -22.01
C VAL A 16 -3.54 -7.67 -21.76
N LYS A 17 -4.20 -7.16 -22.82
CA LYS A 17 -5.44 -6.38 -22.69
C LYS A 17 -6.59 -7.20 -22.10
N PRO A 18 -6.88 -8.44 -22.56
CA PRO A 18 -7.93 -9.25 -21.94
C PRO A 18 -7.64 -9.57 -20.48
N SER A 19 -6.39 -9.93 -20.15
CA SER A 19 -6.02 -10.21 -18.75
C SER A 19 -6.17 -8.97 -17.86
N TYR A 20 -5.88 -7.79 -18.41
CA TYR A 20 -6.11 -6.54 -17.70
C TYR A 20 -7.60 -6.31 -17.45
N ASP A 21 -8.44 -6.42 -18.47
CA ASP A 21 -9.88 -6.15 -18.35
C ASP A 21 -10.59 -7.14 -17.43
N ASP A 22 -10.27 -8.44 -17.56
CA ASP A 22 -10.97 -9.51 -16.87
C ASP A 22 -10.48 -9.73 -15.44
N PHE A 23 -9.19 -9.46 -15.17
CA PHE A 23 -8.59 -9.80 -13.87
C PHE A 23 -7.98 -8.62 -13.13
N ILE A 24 -7.26 -7.71 -13.80
CA ILE A 24 -6.52 -6.63 -13.11
C ILE A 24 -7.43 -5.44 -12.81
N PHE A 25 -8.16 -4.94 -13.80
CA PHE A 25 -9.06 -3.79 -13.66
C PHE A 25 -10.14 -3.98 -12.58
N PRO A 26 -10.78 -5.16 -12.43
CA PRO A 26 -11.75 -5.39 -11.36
C PRO A 26 -11.16 -5.29 -9.96
N THR A 27 -9.85 -5.50 -9.78
CA THR A 27 -9.21 -5.38 -8.46
C THR A 27 -9.16 -3.94 -7.95
N LYS A 28 -9.28 -2.95 -8.85
CA LYS A 28 -9.27 -1.52 -8.51
C LYS A 28 -10.30 -1.16 -7.43
N LYS A 29 -11.44 -1.85 -7.40
CA LYS A 29 -12.53 -1.59 -6.43
C LYS A 29 -12.15 -1.90 -4.98
N TYR A 30 -11.08 -2.65 -4.75
CA TYR A 30 -10.58 -3.01 -3.42
C TYR A 30 -9.48 -2.07 -2.92
N ALA A 31 -9.04 -1.10 -3.73
CA ALA A 31 -8.01 -0.17 -3.32
C ALA A 31 -8.58 0.90 -2.38
N ASP A 32 -7.91 1.12 -1.24
CA ASP A 32 -8.25 2.22 -0.33
C ASP A 32 -7.90 3.60 -0.94
N LEU A 33 -6.87 3.64 -1.79
CA LEU A 33 -6.39 4.86 -2.43
C LEU A 33 -5.97 4.58 -3.88
N LEU A 34 -6.37 5.47 -4.79
CA LEU A 34 -5.99 5.44 -6.21
C LEU A 34 -5.03 6.59 -6.52
N ILE A 35 -3.82 6.26 -6.99
CA ILE A 35 -2.79 7.27 -7.33
C ILE A 35 -2.66 7.39 -8.86
N PRO A 36 -3.10 8.52 -9.45
CA PRO A 36 -2.89 8.77 -10.87
C PRO A 36 -1.42 9.08 -11.16
N ARG A 37 -0.93 8.65 -12.33
CA ARG A 37 0.44 8.89 -12.81
C ARG A 37 1.54 8.41 -11.83
N ALA A 38 1.25 7.35 -11.07
CA ALA A 38 2.05 6.79 -9.96
C ALA A 38 3.51 7.27 -9.86
N ALA A 39 4.42 6.76 -10.70
CA ALA A 39 5.86 7.01 -10.59
C ALA A 39 6.28 8.47 -10.90
N GLN A 40 5.44 9.24 -11.58
CA GLN A 40 5.70 10.65 -11.92
C GLN A 40 5.01 11.60 -10.94
N ASN A 41 4.22 11.07 -10.01
CA ASN A 41 3.49 11.85 -9.03
C ASN A 41 4.31 11.91 -7.73
N GLU A 42 5.37 12.71 -7.74
CA GLU A 42 6.29 12.88 -6.61
C GLU A 42 5.53 13.22 -5.32
N VAL A 43 4.50 14.08 -5.41
CA VAL A 43 3.62 14.43 -4.29
C VAL A 43 2.97 13.19 -3.67
N ALA A 44 2.44 12.27 -4.48
CA ALA A 44 1.80 11.06 -3.94
C ALA A 44 2.81 10.08 -3.33
N VAL A 45 4.03 10.01 -3.89
CA VAL A 45 5.12 9.21 -3.33
C VAL A 45 5.52 9.76 -1.96
N ASP A 46 5.71 11.07 -1.84
CA ASP A 46 6.08 11.72 -0.58
C ASP A 46 5.02 11.49 0.50
N LEU A 47 3.73 11.56 0.14
CA LEU A 47 2.63 11.26 1.07
C LEU A 47 2.70 9.83 1.62
N ILE A 48 3.01 8.84 0.78
CA ILE A 48 3.18 7.44 1.22
C ILE A 48 4.39 7.33 2.14
N VAL A 49 5.53 7.89 1.74
CA VAL A 49 6.79 7.83 2.51
C VAL A 49 6.61 8.48 3.89
N GLN A 50 5.94 9.63 3.95
CA GLN A 50 5.62 10.30 5.20
C GLN A 50 4.71 9.43 6.08
N HIS A 51 3.64 8.87 5.52
CA HIS A 51 2.71 8.02 6.27
C HIS A 51 3.40 6.78 6.87
N LEU A 52 4.26 6.12 6.09
CA LEU A 52 5.07 5.00 6.58
C LEU A 52 6.03 5.43 7.70
N SER A 53 6.71 6.56 7.52
CA SER A 53 7.66 7.10 8.51
C SER A 53 6.96 7.44 9.84
N GLU A 54 5.78 8.05 9.77
CA GLU A 54 4.96 8.33 10.94
C GLU A 54 4.49 7.06 11.64
N ASN A 55 4.02 6.05 10.90
CA ASN A 55 3.59 4.78 11.48
C ASN A 55 4.75 4.04 12.18
N MET A 56 5.97 4.10 11.65
CA MET A 56 7.15 3.53 12.30
C MET A 56 7.55 4.29 13.56
N ARG A 57 7.40 5.62 13.57
CA ARG A 57 7.70 6.47 14.73
C ARG A 57 6.68 6.35 15.85
N ARG A 58 5.43 6.02 15.53
CA ARG A 58 4.37 5.85 16.54
C ARG A 58 4.72 4.65 17.43
N PRO A 59 4.94 4.84 18.74
CA PRO A 59 5.12 3.70 19.63
C PRO A 59 3.89 2.81 19.54
N ARG A 60 4.10 1.49 19.43
CA ARG A 60 2.99 0.54 19.45
C ARG A 60 2.17 0.83 20.69
N ARG A 61 0.86 1.07 20.52
CA ARG A 61 -0.05 1.28 21.65
C ARG A 61 0.18 0.13 22.64
N PRO A 62 0.48 0.41 23.91
CA PRO A 62 0.66 -0.65 24.88
C PRO A 62 -0.61 -1.50 24.90
N SER A 63 -0.44 -2.81 24.77
CA SER A 63 -1.57 -3.75 24.84
C SER A 63 -2.17 -3.66 26.24
N ILE A 64 -3.45 -3.31 26.32
CA ILE A 64 -4.19 -3.12 27.59
C ILE A 64 -4.38 -4.45 28.35
N SER A 65 -3.84 -5.58 27.89
CA SER A 65 -4.02 -6.89 28.52
C SER A 65 -3.28 -7.07 29.84
N HIS A 66 -2.23 -6.29 30.13
CA HIS A 66 -1.54 -6.34 31.42
C HIS A 66 -1.03 -4.96 31.85
N THR A 67 -1.90 -4.13 32.39
CA THR A 67 -1.48 -3.19 33.44
C THR A 67 -1.58 -3.93 34.77
N PRO A 68 -0.47 -4.33 35.42
CA PRO A 68 -0.54 -4.81 36.79
C PRO A 68 -1.06 -3.66 37.65
N LEU A 69 -2.09 -3.92 38.43
CA LEU A 69 -2.64 -3.03 39.48
C LEU A 69 -1.60 -2.63 40.56
N MET A 70 -0.33 -3.00 40.39
CA MET A 70 0.77 -2.79 41.33
C MET A 70 1.09 -1.32 41.59
N GLN A 71 0.83 -0.41 40.65
CA GLN A 71 1.26 0.99 40.82
C GLN A 71 0.33 1.80 41.75
N TYR A 72 -0.89 1.33 42.04
CA TYR A 72 -1.78 2.01 42.98
C TYR A 72 -1.50 1.66 44.46
N GLN A 73 -0.76 0.59 44.73
CA GLN A 73 -0.44 0.17 46.10
C GLN A 73 0.83 0.82 46.68
N GLU A 74 1.72 1.37 45.83
CA GLU A 74 2.95 2.04 46.31
C GLU A 74 2.73 3.51 46.71
N LEU A 75 1.57 4.10 46.42
CA LEU A 75 1.22 5.48 46.82
C LEU A 75 0.45 5.53 48.17
N SER A 76 0.25 4.39 48.84
CA SER A 76 -0.49 4.28 50.10
C SER A 76 0.41 4.14 51.35
N ASN A 77 1.72 4.38 51.23
CA ASN A 77 2.63 4.33 52.38
C ASN A 77 3.41 5.63 52.56
#